data_AF-A0A1I3C6F1-F1
#
_entry.id   AF-A0A1I3C6F1-F1
#
_cell.length_a   1.000
_cell.length_b   1.000
_cell.length_c   1.000
_cell.angle_alpha   90.00
_cell.angle_beta   90.00
_cell.angle_gamma   90.00
#
_symmetry.space_group_name_H-M   'P 1'
#
loop_
_entity.id
_entity.type
_entity.pdbx_description
1 polymer ?
#
loop_
_entity_poly.entity_id
_entity_poly.type
_entity_poly.pdbx_seq_one_letter_code
_entity_poly.pdbx_strand_id
1 'polypeptide(L)' 'MRAVTWQGKEKMEVTTVSDPIIKEPTDMIIQITATAICGSDLHLYPHGSAIL' A
#
# COMPACT_ATOMS: atom_id res chain seq x y z
N MET A 1 11.76 -3.00 5.65
CA MET A 1 11.51 -2.50 4.27
C MET A 1 10.66 -1.24 4.27
N ARG A 2 10.61 -0.48 3.15
CA ARG A 2 9.69 0.67 2.99
C ARG A 2 8.35 0.21 2.42
N ALA A 3 7.23 0.73 2.90
CA ALA A 3 5.89 0.43 2.41
C ALA A 3 5.00 1.67 2.38
N VAL A 4 4.10 1.77 1.39
CA VAL A 4 2.97 2.71 1.44
C VAL A 4 1.96 2.17 2.44
N THR A 5 1.54 3.00 3.37
CA THR A 5 0.66 2.62 4.49
C THR A 5 -0.44 3.67 4.64
N TRP A 6 -1.61 3.25 5.11
CA TRP A 6 -2.77 4.12 5.32
C TRP A 6 -2.89 4.53 6.79
N GLN A 7 -2.90 5.84 7.06
CA GLN A 7 -3.00 6.43 8.40
C GLN A 7 -4.36 7.09 8.64
N GLY A 8 -5.27 7.00 7.68
CA GLY A 8 -6.58 7.64 7.71
C GLY A 8 -6.92 8.32 6.40
N LYS A 9 -8.13 8.88 6.31
CA LYS A 9 -8.60 9.58 5.10
C LYS A 9 -7.58 10.61 4.64
N GLU A 10 -7.22 10.57 3.36
CA GLU A 10 -6.23 11.47 2.70
C GLU A 10 -4.80 11.36 3.24
N LYS A 11 -4.53 10.41 4.15
CA LYS A 11 -3.25 10.27 4.81
C LYS A 11 -2.62 8.92 4.44
N MET A 12 -1.79 8.96 3.41
CA MET A 12 -0.96 7.85 2.95
C MET A 12 0.51 8.23 3.17
N GLU A 13 1.28 7.37 3.83
CA GLU A 13 2.68 7.61 4.15
C GLU A 13 3.55 6.43 3.72
N VAL A 14 4.78 6.75 3.31
CA VAL A 14 5.83 5.74 3.16
C VAL A 14 6.53 5.57 4.50
N THR A 15 6.37 4.41 5.11
CA THR A 15 6.95 4.09 6.42
C THR A 15 7.94 2.94 6.32
N THR A 16 8.86 2.86 7.27
CA THR A 16 9.72 1.68 7.44
C THR A 16 8.98 0.67 8.31
N VAL A 17 8.74 -0.52 7.75
CA VAL A 17 8.09 -1.66 8.41
C VAL A 17 9.06 -2.84 8.49
N SER A 18 8.74 -3.84 9.31
CA SER A 18 9.50 -5.10 9.35
C SER A 18 9.51 -5.78 7.99
N ASP A 19 10.60 -6.46 7.67
CA ASP A 19 10.66 -7.27 6.45
C ASP A 19 9.65 -8.44 6.53
N PRO A 20 9.11 -8.89 5.38
CA PRO A 20 8.16 -9.98 5.34
C PRO A 20 8.84 -11.28 5.77
N ILE A 21 8.07 -12.18 6.36
CA ILE A 21 8.50 -13.52 6.76
C ILE A 21 7.57 -14.55 6.11
N ILE A 22 8.14 -15.70 5.76
CA ILE A 22 7.39 -16.88 5.32
C ILE A 22 6.63 -17.43 6.52
N LYS A 23 5.31 -17.62 6.39
CA LYS A 23 4.47 -18.18 7.46
C LYS A 23 4.04 -19.60 7.13
N GLU A 24 3.67 -19.84 5.89
CA GLU A 24 3.23 -21.14 5.40
C GLU A 24 4.24 -21.70 4.37
N PRO A 25 4.33 -23.04 4.19
CA PRO A 25 5.26 -23.66 3.24
C PRO A 25 5.07 -23.25 1.76
N THR A 26 3.95 -22.60 1.44
CA THR A 26 3.59 -22.19 0.09
C THR A 26 3.81 -20.71 -0.19
N ASP A 27 4.29 -19.94 0.80
CA ASP A 27 4.57 -18.52 0.63
C ASP A 27 5.88 -18.29 -0.15
N MET A 28 6.00 -17.11 -0.76
CA MET A 28 7.24 -16.63 -1.36
C MET A 28 7.42 -15.14 -1.06
N ILE A 29 8.66 -14.73 -0.78
CA ILE A 29 9.04 -13.32 -0.69
C ILE A 29 9.54 -12.86 -2.05
N ILE A 30 8.95 -11.78 -2.56
CA ILE A 30 9.27 -11.21 -3.88
C ILE A 30 9.88 -9.83 -3.70
N GLN A 31 10.99 -9.57 -4.40
CA GLN A 31 11.49 -8.21 -4.56
C GLN A 31 10.64 -7.49 -5.61
N ILE A 32 9.88 -6.49 -5.15
CA ILE A 32 9.07 -5.65 -6.05
C ILE A 32 9.99 -4.72 -6.85
N THR A 33 10.03 -4.90 -8.17
CA THR A 33 10.76 -4.01 -9.10
C THR A 33 9.85 -2.93 -9.68
N ALA A 34 8.57 -3.25 -9.86
CA ALA A 34 7.51 -2.34 -10.27
C ALA A 34 6.18 -2.76 -9.65
N THR A 35 5.33 -1.78 -9.36
CA THR A 35 3.93 -1.96 -8.95
C THR A 35 3.14 -0.75 -9.43
N ALA A 36 1.82 -0.85 -9.48
CA ALA A 36 0.94 0.20 -9.96
C ALA A 36 -0.13 0.55 -8.90
N ILE A 37 -0.67 1.75 -9.04
CA ILE A 37 -1.88 2.17 -8.31
C ILE A 37 -3.08 1.72 -9.13
N CYS A 38 -4.04 1.07 -8.47
CA CYS A 38 -5.29 0.65 -9.06
C CYS A 38 -6.39 1.67 -8.78
N GLY A 39 -7.42 1.73 -9.63
CA GLY A 39 -8.62 2.53 -9.36
C GLY A 39 -9.30 2.14 -8.04
N SER A 40 -9.17 0.89 -7.57
CA SER A 40 -9.72 0.45 -6.29
C SER A 40 -9.03 1.07 -5.07
N ASP A 41 -7.78 1.51 -5.20
CA ASP A 41 -7.04 2.12 -4.08
C ASP A 41 -7.65 3.47 -3.68
N LEU A 42 -8.33 4.11 -4.64
CA LEU A 42 -9.09 5.33 -4.42
C LEU A 42 -10.36 5.09 -3.58
N HIS A 43 -10.78 3.84 -3.33
CA HIS A 43 -11.80 3.61 -2.29
C HIS A 43 -11.27 3.99 -0.89
N LEU A 44 -9.96 3.90 -0.66
CA LEU A 44 -9.30 4.34 0.58
C LEU A 44 -8.85 5.81 0.52
N TYR A 45 -8.60 6.32 -0.68
CA TYR A 45 -8.13 7.68 -0.93
C TYR A 45 -9.20 8.49 -1.68
N PRO A 46 -9.77 9.56 -1.11
CA PRO A 46 -11.09 10.05 -1.50
C PRO A 46 -11.34 10.17 -2.99
N HIS A 47 -12.43 9.55 -3.42
CA HIS A 47 -13.07 9.87 -4.68
C HIS A 47 -13.94 11.13 -4.50
N GLY A 48 -13.50 12.25 -5.08
CA GLY A 48 -14.40 13.34 -5.44
C GLY A 48 -15.05 14.11 -4.29
N SER A 49 -14.26 14.65 -3.36
CA SER A 49 -14.57 16.02 -2.92
C SER A 49 -14.34 16.89 -4.16
N ALA A 50 -15.42 17.47 -4.67
CA ALA A 50 -15.38 18.38 -5.80
C ALA A 50 -14.20 19.35 -5.66
N ILE A 51 -13.45 19.52 -6.75
CA ILE A 51 -12.70 20.75 -6.98
C ILE A 51 -13.78 21.83 -7.16
N LEU A 52 -14.29 22.34 -6.05
CA LEU A 52 -15.10 23.55 -5.93
C LEU A 52 -14.55 24.35 -4.74
#